data_AF-A0A960BSD1-F1
#
_entry.id   AF-A0A960BSD1-F1
#
_cell.length_a   1.000
_cell.length_b   1.000
_cell.length_c   1.000
_cell.angle_alpha   90.00
_cell.angle_beta   90.00
_cell.angle_gamma   90.00
#
_symmetry.space_group_name_H-M   'P 1'
#
loop_
_entity.id
_entity.type
_entity.pdbx_description
1 polymer ?
#
loop_
_entity_poly.entity_id
_entity_poly.type
_entity_poly.pdbx_seq_one_letter_code
_entity_poly.pdbx_strand_id
1 'polypeptide(L)'
;MAVSGEAGELVAELQWASGEESLTLEKRAAVAAEMADVLIYLCRLADVLDVDLIVAAERKLEADGRRYAVDEVRGSAAKRR
;
A
#
# COMPACT_ATOMS: atom_id res chain seq x y z
N MET A 1 12.43 -10.65 4.74
CA MET A 1 11.23 -11.34 4.20
C MET A 1 11.01 -10.83 2.78
N ALA A 2 10.53 -11.64 1.84
CA ALA A 2 10.37 -11.21 0.45
C ALA A 2 9.50 -9.94 0.32
N VAL A 3 8.36 -9.88 1.03
CA VAL A 3 7.48 -8.69 1.07
C VAL A 3 8.21 -7.38 1.42
N SER A 4 9.16 -7.42 2.36
CA SER A 4 9.92 -6.22 2.74
C SER A 4 10.97 -5.81 1.71
N GLY A 5 11.45 -6.78 0.91
CA GLY A 5 12.36 -6.53 -0.21
C GLY A 5 11.64 -5.79 -1.33
N GLU A 6 10.55 -6.37 -1.85
CA GLU A 6 9.77 -5.77 -2.95
C GLU A 6 9.17 -4.41 -2.57
N ALA A 7 8.76 -4.24 -1.30
CA ALA A 7 8.31 -2.94 -0.82
C ALA A 7 9.43 -1.89 -0.87
N GLY A 8 10.69 -2.31 -0.67
CA GLY A 8 11.86 -1.47 -0.82
C GLY A 8 12.14 -1.11 -2.28
N GLU A 9 11.99 -2.07 -3.20
CA GLU A 9 12.15 -1.86 -4.64
C GLU A 9 11.06 -0.92 -5.19
N LEU A 10 9.80 -1.10 -4.77
CA LEU A 10 8.71 -0.15 -5.04
C LEU A 10 9.01 1.27 -4.57
N VAL A 11 9.58 1.41 -3.37
CA VAL A 11 9.97 2.73 -2.83
C VAL A 11 11.15 3.31 -3.61
N ALA A 12 12.11 2.48 -4.03
CA ALA A 12 13.25 2.92 -4.84
C ALA A 12 12.79 3.46 -6.20
N GLU A 13 11.79 2.84 -6.81
CA GLU A 13 11.16 3.37 -8.02
C GLU A 13 10.58 4.77 -7.77
N LEU A 14 9.99 5.03 -6.61
CA LEU A 14 9.37 6.32 -6.29
C LEU A 14 10.33 7.36 -5.67
N GLN A 15 11.56 6.99 -5.31
CA GLN A 15 12.47 7.83 -4.50
C GLN A 15 12.77 9.21 -5.11
N TRP A 16 12.76 9.30 -6.45
CA TRP A 16 13.02 10.54 -7.18
C TRP A 16 11.79 11.05 -7.93
N ALA A 17 10.63 10.42 -7.71
CA ALA A 17 9.38 10.79 -8.34
C ALA A 17 8.77 12.01 -7.62
N SER A 18 9.28 13.21 -7.90
CA SER A 18 8.63 14.46 -7.48
C SER A 18 8.39 15.36 -8.69
N GLY A 19 7.17 15.92 -8.79
CA GLY A 19 6.73 16.79 -9.90
C GLY A 19 5.82 16.09 -10.93
N GLU A 20 5.20 16.89 -11.81
CA GLU A 20 4.26 16.42 -12.85
C GLU A 20 4.92 15.54 -13.93
N GLU A 21 6.24 15.63 -14.12
CA GLU A 21 7.03 14.80 -15.06
C GLU A 21 7.44 13.42 -14.50
N SER A 22 7.15 13.12 -13.23
CA SER A 22 7.76 11.99 -12.51
C SER A 22 7.25 10.58 -12.88
N LEU A 23 6.24 10.47 -13.76
CA LEU A 23 5.60 9.20 -14.10
C LEU A 23 5.46 9.03 -15.62
N THR A 24 6.61 8.94 -16.31
CA THR A 24 6.67 8.47 -17.70
C THR A 24 6.02 7.09 -17.84
N LEU A 25 5.68 6.68 -19.07
CA LEU A 25 5.06 5.37 -19.30
C LEU A 25 5.96 4.22 -18.81
N GLU A 26 7.26 4.32 -19.04
CA GLU A 26 8.26 3.36 -18.58
C GLU A 26 8.30 3.31 -17.04
N LYS A 27 8.23 4.47 -16.39
CA LYS A 27 8.22 4.54 -14.92
C LYS A 27 6.95 3.94 -14.32
N ARG A 28 5.80 4.14 -14.97
CA ARG A 28 4.53 3.51 -14.56
C ARG A 28 4.59 1.99 -14.69
N ALA A 29 5.23 1.48 -15.74
CA ALA A 29 5.40 0.05 -15.92
C ALA A 29 6.31 -0.56 -14.83
N ALA A 30 7.42 0.10 -14.51
CA ALA A 30 8.32 -0.33 -13.43
C ALA A 30 7.60 -0.33 -12.07
N VAL A 31 6.94 0.78 -11.71
CA VAL A 31 6.14 0.87 -10.48
C VAL A 31 5.05 -0.22 -10.42
N ALA A 32 4.38 -0.50 -11.54
CA ALA A 32 3.36 -1.54 -11.59
C ALA A 32 3.92 -2.95 -11.39
N ALA A 33 5.14 -3.23 -11.89
CA ALA A 33 5.83 -4.50 -11.63
C ALA A 33 6.12 -4.68 -10.14
N GLU A 34 6.73 -3.68 -9.51
CA GLU A 34 7.04 -3.73 -8.08
C GLU A 34 5.78 -3.82 -7.19
N MET A 35 4.70 -3.15 -7.58
CA MET A 35 3.39 -3.31 -6.92
C MET A 35 2.86 -4.74 -7.03
N ALA A 36 3.05 -5.39 -8.17
CA ALA A 36 2.63 -6.77 -8.39
C ALA A 36 3.47 -7.73 -7.53
N ASP A 37 4.78 -7.52 -7.44
CA ASP A 37 5.65 -8.37 -6.62
C ASP A 37 5.30 -8.26 -5.12
N VAL A 38 5.06 -7.05 -4.62
CA VAL A 38 4.53 -6.84 -3.25
C VAL A 38 3.22 -7.61 -3.05
N LEU A 39 2.28 -7.52 -4.00
CA LEU A 39 0.99 -8.22 -3.91
C LEU A 39 1.16 -9.74 -3.92
N ILE A 40 2.00 -10.28 -4.80
CA ILE A 40 2.25 -11.72 -4.94
C ILE A 40 2.79 -12.28 -3.63
N TYR A 41 3.81 -11.66 -3.05
CA TYR A 41 4.38 -12.14 -1.81
C TYR A 41 3.45 -11.92 -0.61
N LEU A 42 2.63 -10.87 -0.61
CA LEU A 42 1.62 -10.67 0.42
C LEU A 42 0.55 -11.78 0.38
N CYS A 43 0.03 -12.09 -0.81
CA CYS A 43 -0.90 -13.19 -1.03
C CYS A 43 -0.28 -14.53 -0.61
N ARG A 44 0.99 -14.77 -0.97
CA ARG A 44 1.69 -16.00 -0.58
C ARG A 44 1.88 -16.11 0.93
N LEU A 45 2.19 -15.00 1.60
CA LEU A 45 2.30 -14.96 3.05
C LEU A 45 0.95 -15.24 3.73
N ALA A 46 -0.13 -14.68 3.21
CA ALA A 46 -1.47 -14.91 3.74
C ALA A 46 -1.92 -16.38 3.60
N ASP A 47 -1.63 -17.00 2.46
CA ASP A 47 -1.85 -18.44 2.22
C ASP A 47 -1.10 -19.30 3.25
N VAL A 48 0.18 -19.00 3.50
CA VAL A 48 1.00 -19.72 4.50
C VAL A 48 0.48 -19.53 5.93
N LEU A 49 -0.11 -18.38 6.24
CA LEU A 49 -0.58 -18.04 7.57
C LEU A 49 -2.08 -18.33 7.79
N ASP A 50 -2.78 -18.86 6.78
CA ASP A 50 -4.23 -19.06 6.79
C ASP A 50 -5.00 -17.77 7.13
N VAL A 51 -4.62 -16.67 6.47
CA VAL A 51 -5.24 -15.35 6.64
C VAL A 51 -6.08 -15.02 5.40
N ASP A 52 -7.37 -14.75 5.60
CA ASP A 52 -8.19 -14.09 4.59
C ASP A 52 -7.81 -12.60 4.52
N LEU A 53 -7.03 -12.25 3.50
CA LEU A 53 -6.55 -10.89 3.25
C LEU A 53 -7.69 -9.87 3.05
N ILE A 54 -8.79 -10.27 2.42
CA ILE A 54 -9.91 -9.37 2.14
C ILE A 54 -10.65 -9.06 3.44
N VAL A 55 -10.98 -10.08 4.22
CA VAL A 55 -11.62 -9.90 5.54
C VAL A 55 -10.71 -9.12 6.49
N ALA A 56 -9.40 -9.37 6.45
CA ALA A 56 -8.43 -8.61 7.25
C ALA A 56 -8.39 -7.13 6.85
N ALA A 57 -8.43 -6.82 5.55
CA ALA A 57 -8.47 -5.45 5.04
C ALA A 57 -9.78 -4.74 5.40
N GLU A 58 -10.92 -5.40 5.26
CA GLU A 58 -12.24 -4.87 5.65
C GLU A 58 -12.28 -4.52 7.14
N ARG A 59 -11.89 -5.46 8.01
CA ARG A 59 -11.82 -5.22 9.47
C ARG A 59 -10.89 -4.06 9.82
N LYS A 60 -9.79 -3.93 9.09
CA LYS A 60 -8.83 -2.83 9.26
C LYS A 60 -9.46 -1.49 8.86
N LEU A 61 -10.14 -1.43 7.72
CA LEU A 61 -10.87 -0.24 7.27
C LEU A 61 -11.98 0.16 8.24
N GLU A 62 -12.74 -0.80 8.77
CA GLU A 62 -13.73 -0.51 9.81
C GLU A 62 -13.10 0.03 11.09
N ALA A 63 -12.00 -0.57 11.54
CA ALA A 63 -11.28 -0.11 12.73
C ALA A 63 -10.70 1.29 12.54
N ASP A 64 -10.17 1.59 11.35
CA ASP A 64 -9.68 2.92 11.01
C ASP A 64 -10.84 3.92 10.84
N GLY A 65 -11.98 3.53 10.26
CA GLY A 65 -13.18 4.35 10.16
C GLY A 65 -13.78 4.71 11.53
N ARG A 66 -13.69 3.81 12.52
CA ARG A 66 -14.01 4.11 13.92
C ARG A 66 -13.01 5.07 14.56
N ARG A 67 -11.76 5.06 14.10
CA ARG A 67 -10.68 5.96 14.57
C ARG A 67 -10.69 7.32 13.85
N TYR A 68 -11.32 7.40 12.68
CA TYR A 68 -11.47 8.57 11.82
C TYR A 68 -12.93 8.72 11.42
N ALA A 69 -13.81 9.06 12.38
CA ALA A 69 -15.20 9.34 12.07
C ALA A 69 -15.28 10.44 11.00
N VAL A 70 -16.01 10.20 9.91
CA VAL A 70 -16.05 11.08 8.71
C VAL A 70 -16.45 12.52 9.06
N ASP A 71 -17.24 12.70 10.12
CA ASP A 71 -17.64 14.01 10.65
C ASP A 71 -16.50 14.80 11.30
N GLU A 72 -15.39 14.16 11.68
CA GLU A 72 -14.21 14.79 12.29
C GLU A 72 -13.05 15.05 11.32
N VAL A 73 -13.10 14.52 10.10
CA VAL A 73 -11.94 14.46 9.17
C VAL A 73 -12.19 15.19 7.85
N ARG A 74 -13.32 15.89 7.70
CA ARG A 74 -13.55 16.77 6.55
C ARG A 74 -12.51 17.92 6.55
N GLY A 75 -11.40 17.72 5.82
CA GLY A 75 -10.36 18.72 5.59
C GLY A 75 -9.02 18.51 6.33
N SER A 76 -8.76 17.37 6.97
CA SER A 76 -7.45 17.15 7.64
C SER A 76 -6.93 15.72 7.48
N ALA A 77 -5.77 15.57 6.83
CA ALA A 77 -5.05 14.30 6.67
C ALA A 77 -4.18 13.93 7.90
N ALA A 78 -4.45 14.50 9.07
CA ALA A 78 -3.63 14.27 10.26
C ALA A 78 -4.03 12.98 11.01
N LYS A 79 -3.11 12.03 11.07
CA LYS A 79 -3.20 10.80 11.87
C LYS A 79 -3.13 11.12 13.36
N ARG A 80 -4.23 10.96 14.11
CA ARG A 80 -4.24 11.14 15.58
C ARG A 80 -3.78 9.87 16.31
N ARG A 81 -2.92 10.06 17.31
CA ARG A 81 -2.28 9.03 18.15
C ARG A 81 -3.28 8.23 18.98
#